data_AF-A0A9D1I0J7-F1
#
_entry.id   AF-A0A9D1I0J7-F1
#
_cell.length_a   1.000
_cell.length_b   1.000
_cell.length_c   1.000
_cell.angle_alpha   90.00
_cell.angle_beta   90.00
_cell.angle_gamma   90.00
#
_symmetry.space_group_name_H-M   'P 1'
#
loop_
_entity.id
_entity.type
_entity.pdbx_description
1 polymer ?
#
loop_
_entity_poly.entity_id
_entity_poly.type
_entity_poly.pdbx_seq_one_letter_code
_entity_poly.pdbx_strand_id
1 'polypeptide(L)'
;MKGQSVDPFAQTRTSRGKIPCSAVVPISNNTPCPLESCTAFRFDPLPPTAISLFSDENTASEDDLDLLGLTMCVSQQQGRIEVFRNALLDFALKSGPLFGTSTVESLFAWSSAALIANLALVLQEFVNGSMPVQASVVLGNLVKRTVSNPRTGATFDLLTISRLVESHYAKEMCGAAFVRREIRDGRINYSFLMCDDLEDGSSVVDLIVASFEQEMSLSDYLLLSRVLEFGEEVDAEAAARFGLSRTSTAEKSAYDFSSDVDLLSTEQPIDENDLPSLASAVHTLVAAHLQNARVDVFAADEKTGHLSFGNYLSWLWYDFSCKLDVARIGYCARCRKPFSLVGHRGIDRRFCSEACKTAAKNERSRRRRDALRQDFLSGDDVTILAHRYFEQDTLSTGQAKVRRDLESWPALKHTVDDAIEQEGWHAQLLMRCRKEGLNIQKLLTVKRRDQLKQMAQQRH
;
A
#
# COMPACT_ATOMS: atom_id res chain seq x y z
N MET A 1 2.51 -15.73 40.57
CA MET A 1 3.60 -15.30 39.67
C MET A 1 3.67 -16.28 38.50
N LYS A 2 2.97 -16.01 37.39
CA LYS A 2 3.17 -16.76 36.14
C LYS A 2 4.58 -16.40 35.64
N GLY A 3 5.40 -17.41 35.34
CA GLY A 3 6.80 -17.20 34.95
C GLY A 3 6.91 -16.26 33.77
N GLN A 4 7.47 -15.07 33.99
CA GLN A 4 7.87 -14.20 32.89
C GLN A 4 8.98 -14.91 32.13
N SER A 5 8.67 -15.31 30.90
CA SER A 5 9.68 -15.65 29.90
C SER A 5 10.71 -14.53 29.88
N VAL A 6 11.96 -14.83 30.17
CA VAL A 6 13.07 -13.87 30.06
C VAL A 6 13.14 -13.46 28.59
N ASP A 7 13.07 -12.16 28.31
CA ASP A 7 13.18 -11.61 26.97
C ASP A 7 14.54 -12.03 26.36
N PRO A 8 14.55 -12.85 25.29
CA PRO A 8 15.79 -13.39 24.72
C PRO A 8 16.70 -12.31 24.13
N PHE A 9 16.18 -11.10 23.92
CA PHE A 9 16.93 -9.99 23.29
C PHE A 9 17.14 -8.81 24.24
N ALA A 10 16.91 -8.96 25.54
CA ALA A 10 17.02 -7.87 26.51
C ALA A 10 18.40 -7.14 26.49
N GLN A 11 19.47 -7.83 26.10
CA GLN A 11 20.83 -7.27 26.03
C GLN A 11 21.17 -6.68 24.65
N THR A 12 20.38 -6.97 23.63
CA THR A 12 20.67 -6.62 22.22
C THR A 12 19.64 -5.69 21.60
N ARG A 13 18.45 -5.57 22.20
CA ARG A 13 17.38 -4.69 21.73
C ARG A 13 17.74 -3.23 22.02
N THR A 14 17.64 -2.40 20.99
CA THR A 14 17.80 -0.93 21.09
C THR A 14 16.60 -0.28 21.77
N SER A 15 16.72 0.99 22.15
CA SER A 15 15.59 1.79 22.67
C SER A 15 14.41 1.86 21.70
N ARG A 16 14.68 1.85 20.39
CA ARG A 16 13.68 1.79 19.30
C ARG A 16 13.06 0.39 19.12
N GLY A 17 13.37 -0.57 19.98
CA GLY A 17 12.88 -1.94 19.85
C GLY A 17 13.52 -2.77 18.73
N LYS A 18 14.49 -2.19 18.00
CA LYS A 18 15.23 -2.85 16.92
C LYS A 18 16.20 -3.89 17.48
N ILE A 19 16.29 -5.05 16.85
CA ILE A 19 17.28 -6.09 17.14
C ILE A 19 18.20 -6.21 15.92
N PRO A 20 19.45 -5.74 16.00
CA PRO A 20 20.41 -5.86 14.90
C PRO A 20 20.72 -7.34 14.59
N CYS A 21 20.71 -7.69 13.30
CA CYS A 21 20.96 -9.05 12.83
C CYS A 21 22.09 -9.08 11.80
N SER A 22 22.89 -10.16 11.80
CA SER A 22 23.88 -10.40 10.76
C SER A 22 23.28 -11.01 9.50
N ALA A 23 22.16 -11.72 9.63
CA ALA A 23 21.51 -12.40 8.52
C ALA A 23 20.00 -12.58 8.76
N VAL A 24 19.26 -12.65 7.66
CA VAL A 24 17.87 -13.06 7.60
C VAL A 24 17.74 -14.19 6.58
N VAL A 25 17.18 -15.32 7.00
CA VAL A 25 17.07 -16.53 6.19
C VAL A 25 15.60 -16.89 6.01
N PRO A 26 15.07 -16.91 4.77
CA PRO A 26 13.76 -17.48 4.49
C PRO A 26 13.73 -18.97 4.83
N ILE A 27 12.73 -19.39 5.61
CA ILE A 27 12.59 -20.78 6.06
C ILE A 27 11.17 -21.30 5.87
N SER A 28 11.08 -22.62 5.80
CA SER A 28 9.83 -23.38 5.89
C SER A 28 10.09 -24.60 6.78
N ASN A 29 9.26 -24.80 7.81
CA ASN A 29 9.46 -25.84 8.83
C ASN A 29 10.90 -25.88 9.38
N ASN A 30 11.43 -24.71 9.78
CA ASN A 30 12.79 -24.50 10.30
C ASN A 30 13.95 -24.84 9.33
N THR A 31 13.64 -25.10 8.06
CA THR A 31 14.65 -25.41 7.04
C THR A 31 14.78 -24.24 6.05
N PRO A 32 16.00 -23.81 5.69
CA PRO A 32 16.21 -22.80 4.66
C PRO A 32 15.52 -23.18 3.34
N CYS A 33 14.82 -22.24 2.73
CA CYS A 33 14.09 -22.49 1.49
C CYS A 33 14.10 -21.27 0.56
N PRO A 34 13.76 -21.44 -0.73
CA PRO A 34 13.44 -20.32 -1.60
C PRO A 34 12.28 -19.46 -1.05
N LEU A 35 12.24 -18.19 -1.42
CA LEU A 35 11.25 -17.25 -0.89
C LEU A 35 9.81 -17.61 -1.29
N GLU A 36 9.63 -18.26 -2.43
CA GLU A 36 8.34 -18.70 -2.95
C GLU A 36 7.65 -19.73 -2.04
N SER A 37 8.44 -20.58 -1.37
CA SER A 37 7.94 -21.61 -0.45
C SER A 37 8.11 -21.25 1.04
N CYS A 38 8.64 -20.05 1.31
CA CYS A 38 8.88 -19.53 2.65
C CYS A 38 7.57 -19.35 3.43
N THR A 39 7.59 -19.73 4.71
CA THR A 39 6.50 -19.50 5.68
C THR A 39 6.93 -18.63 6.85
N ALA A 40 8.24 -18.47 7.09
CA ALA A 40 8.78 -17.63 8.16
C ALA A 40 10.18 -17.10 7.81
N PHE A 41 10.59 -16.02 8.49
CA PHE A 41 11.96 -15.54 8.47
C PHE A 41 12.67 -15.98 9.75
N ARG A 42 13.87 -16.54 9.60
CA ARG A 42 14.80 -16.74 10.71
C ARG A 42 15.82 -15.61 10.74
N PHE A 43 15.96 -14.99 11.89
CA PHE A 43 16.88 -13.91 12.17
C PHE A 43 18.05 -14.44 12.96
N ASP A 44 19.26 -14.06 12.58
CA ASP A 44 20.49 -14.34 13.32
C ASP A 44 20.94 -13.04 14.01
N PRO A 45 20.58 -12.81 15.30
CA PRO A 45 20.90 -11.58 16.01
C PRO A 45 22.40 -11.42 16.21
N LEU A 46 22.87 -10.18 16.20
CA LEU A 46 24.24 -9.87 16.57
C LEU A 46 24.47 -10.13 18.07
N PRO A 47 25.63 -10.68 18.47
CA PRO A 47 25.97 -10.83 19.88
C PRO A 47 26.17 -9.45 20.53
N PRO A 48 25.92 -9.29 21.85
CA PRO A 48 26.07 -8.01 22.55
C PRO A 48 27.42 -7.32 22.33
N THR A 49 28.50 -8.09 22.21
CA THR A 49 29.86 -7.58 21.96
C THR A 49 29.98 -6.84 20.62
N ALA A 50 29.22 -7.25 19.61
CA ALA A 50 29.24 -6.61 18.28
C ALA A 50 28.36 -5.35 18.23
N ILE A 51 27.36 -5.21 19.11
CA ILE A 51 26.41 -4.09 19.12
C ILE A 51 27.06 -2.79 19.58
N SER A 52 28.06 -2.85 20.46
CA SER A 52 28.82 -1.67 20.90
C SER A 52 29.52 -0.90 19.77
N LEU A 53 29.73 -1.54 18.62
CA LEU A 53 30.30 -0.93 17.41
C LEU A 53 29.23 -0.24 16.53
N PHE A 54 27.95 -0.53 16.77
CA PHE A 54 26.79 0.10 16.15
C PHE A 54 26.19 1.17 17.10
N SER A 55 26.99 2.17 17.47
CA SER A 55 26.45 3.33 18.20
C SER A 55 25.38 4.04 17.38
N ASP A 56 24.28 4.46 18.02
CA ASP A 56 23.14 5.17 17.42
C ASP A 56 23.54 6.45 16.63
N GLU A 57 24.75 6.97 16.81
CA GLU A 57 25.27 8.10 16.04
C GLU A 57 25.75 7.76 14.61
N ASN A 58 26.11 6.50 14.34
CA ASN A 58 26.56 6.04 13.01
C ASN A 58 25.42 5.53 12.12
N THR A 59 24.20 5.39 12.66
CA THR A 59 23.02 4.90 11.93
C THR A 59 22.14 6.02 11.38
N ALA A 60 22.45 7.28 11.70
CA ALA A 60 21.71 8.45 11.24
C ALA A 60 21.93 8.79 9.75
N SER A 61 22.78 8.05 9.03
CA SER A 61 22.97 8.26 7.59
C SER A 61 22.30 7.15 6.75
N GLU A 62 21.17 7.53 6.15
CA GLU A 62 20.67 7.14 4.82
C GLU A 62 19.62 6.04 4.64
N ASP A 63 19.10 5.34 5.66
CA ASP A 63 18.00 4.37 5.46
C ASP A 63 17.16 4.12 6.74
N ASP A 64 16.72 5.18 7.43
CA ASP A 64 15.75 5.03 8.53
C ASP A 64 14.43 4.49 7.95
N LEU A 65 14.24 3.18 8.06
CA LEU A 65 12.98 2.52 7.70
C LEU A 65 11.86 3.08 8.56
N ASP A 66 10.75 3.47 7.93
CA ASP A 66 9.55 3.97 8.60
C ASP A 66 8.35 3.05 8.30
N LEU A 67 7.20 3.35 8.92
CA LEU A 67 5.97 2.60 8.68
C LEU A 67 5.56 2.66 7.20
N LEU A 68 5.85 3.77 6.52
CA LEU A 68 5.64 3.95 5.08
C LEU A 68 6.45 2.92 4.28
N GLY A 69 7.71 2.65 4.65
CA GLY A 69 8.51 1.58 4.07
C GLY A 69 7.87 0.19 4.22
N LEU A 70 7.20 -0.08 5.33
CA LEU A 70 6.46 -1.33 5.53
C LEU A 70 5.21 -1.38 4.63
N THR A 71 4.46 -0.27 4.51
CA THR A 71 3.34 -0.19 3.55
C THR A 71 3.79 -0.37 2.11
N MET A 72 5.05 -0.03 1.80
CA MET A 72 5.59 -0.23 0.46
C MET A 72 5.76 -1.71 0.07
N CYS A 73 5.57 -2.63 1.01
CA CYS A 73 5.49 -4.06 0.74
C CYS A 73 4.12 -4.49 0.21
N VAL A 74 3.12 -3.61 0.23
CA VAL A 74 1.74 -3.87 -0.20
C VAL A 74 1.46 -3.19 -1.54
N SER A 75 0.90 -3.93 -2.50
CA SER A 75 0.33 -3.38 -3.72
C SER A 75 -1.17 -3.44 -3.67
N GLN A 76 -1.80 -2.33 -4.05
CA GLN A 76 -3.24 -2.23 -4.20
C GLN A 76 -3.61 -1.98 -5.66
N GLN A 77 -4.32 -2.92 -6.28
CA GLN A 77 -4.79 -2.81 -7.66
C GLN A 77 -6.19 -3.39 -7.83
N GLN A 78 -7.12 -2.60 -8.39
CA GLN A 78 -8.45 -3.06 -8.80
C GLN A 78 -9.20 -3.86 -7.70
N GLY A 79 -9.11 -3.41 -6.45
CA GLY A 79 -9.74 -4.07 -5.29
C GLY A 79 -8.99 -5.30 -4.76
N ARG A 80 -7.85 -5.69 -5.34
CA ARG A 80 -6.95 -6.72 -4.79
C ARG A 80 -5.78 -6.07 -4.05
N ILE A 81 -5.58 -6.53 -2.83
CA ILE A 81 -4.43 -6.16 -1.99
C ILE A 81 -3.50 -7.37 -1.96
N GLU A 82 -2.26 -7.18 -2.38
CA GLU A 82 -1.24 -8.23 -2.43
C GLU A 82 0.02 -7.78 -1.70
N VAL A 83 0.62 -8.69 -0.94
CA VAL A 83 1.87 -8.43 -0.21
C VAL A 83 3.05 -9.05 -0.98
N PHE A 84 4.03 -8.22 -1.32
CA PHE A 84 5.23 -8.67 -2.03
C PHE A 84 6.25 -9.24 -1.06
N ARG A 85 6.42 -10.58 -1.08
CA ARG A 85 7.39 -11.29 -0.25
C ARG A 85 8.82 -10.77 -0.40
N ASN A 86 9.24 -10.43 -1.63
CA ASN A 86 10.56 -9.84 -1.88
C ASN A 86 10.75 -8.52 -1.13
N ALA A 87 9.73 -7.66 -1.11
CA ALA A 87 9.80 -6.39 -0.41
C ALA A 87 9.83 -6.58 1.12
N LEU A 88 9.09 -7.57 1.64
CA LEU A 88 9.17 -7.94 3.06
C LEU A 88 10.57 -8.44 3.43
N LEU A 89 11.21 -9.26 2.58
CA LEU A 89 12.57 -9.73 2.81
C LEU A 89 13.58 -8.56 2.78
N ASP A 90 13.46 -7.66 1.79
CA ASP A 90 14.30 -6.46 1.69
C ASP A 90 14.15 -5.56 2.94
N PHE A 91 12.93 -5.42 3.46
CA PHE A 91 12.66 -4.72 4.71
C PHE A 91 13.29 -5.45 5.90
N ALA A 92 13.06 -6.76 6.02
CA ALA A 92 13.58 -7.59 7.11
C ALA A 92 15.11 -7.58 7.21
N LEU A 93 15.81 -7.59 6.07
CA LEU A 93 17.27 -7.48 6.01
C LEU A 93 17.81 -6.18 6.62
N LYS A 94 17.01 -5.11 6.62
CA LYS A 94 17.38 -3.79 7.14
C LYS A 94 16.85 -3.54 8.57
N SER A 95 15.64 -4.04 8.88
CA SER A 95 15.00 -3.83 10.18
C SER A 95 15.45 -4.84 11.23
N GLY A 96 15.77 -6.08 10.84
CA GLY A 96 15.72 -7.22 11.75
C GLY A 96 14.26 -7.63 12.06
N PRO A 97 14.02 -8.43 13.11
CA PRO A 97 12.69 -8.89 13.51
C PRO A 97 11.76 -7.71 13.87
N LEU A 98 10.48 -7.79 13.48
CA LEU A 98 9.47 -6.77 13.76
C LEU A 98 8.89 -6.90 15.17
N PHE A 99 8.61 -8.12 15.60
CA PHE A 99 7.93 -8.46 16.86
C PHE A 99 8.95 -8.72 17.96
N GLY A 100 10.10 -9.32 17.61
CA GLY A 100 11.23 -9.50 18.51
C GLY A 100 10.91 -10.39 19.72
N THR A 101 9.92 -11.27 19.61
CA THR A 101 9.57 -12.27 20.65
C THR A 101 10.37 -13.56 20.49
N SER A 102 10.86 -13.85 19.29
CA SER A 102 11.72 -14.99 19.00
C SER A 102 12.66 -14.71 17.81
N THR A 103 13.61 -15.61 17.54
CA THR A 103 14.48 -15.52 16.36
C THR A 103 13.79 -15.95 15.07
N VAL A 104 12.54 -16.41 15.14
CA VAL A 104 11.74 -16.83 13.98
C VAL A 104 10.41 -16.07 13.99
N GLU A 105 10.10 -15.40 12.89
CA GLU A 105 8.83 -14.68 12.75
C GLU A 105 8.06 -15.17 11.52
N SER A 106 6.75 -15.36 11.70
CA SER A 106 5.86 -15.80 10.64
C SER A 106 5.80 -14.79 9.50
N LEU A 107 5.95 -15.26 8.26
CA LEU A 107 5.78 -14.42 7.07
C LEU A 107 4.34 -13.91 6.95
N PHE A 108 3.37 -14.68 7.46
CA PHE A 108 1.97 -14.29 7.49
C PHE A 108 1.74 -13.15 8.50
N ALA A 109 2.38 -13.20 9.68
CA ALA A 109 2.33 -12.10 10.65
C ALA A 109 2.95 -10.81 10.08
N TRP A 110 4.08 -10.92 9.39
CA TRP A 110 4.69 -9.80 8.64
C TRP A 110 3.76 -9.24 7.58
N SER A 111 3.04 -10.11 6.87
CA SER A 111 2.06 -9.72 5.87
C SER A 111 0.89 -8.97 6.51
N SER A 112 0.39 -9.43 7.65
CA SER A 112 -0.65 -8.75 8.43
C SER A 112 -0.19 -7.36 8.91
N ALA A 113 1.03 -7.24 9.42
CA ALA A 113 1.60 -5.95 9.82
C ALA A 113 1.66 -4.97 8.65
N ALA A 114 2.11 -5.42 7.48
CA ALA A 114 2.15 -4.58 6.28
C ALA A 114 0.74 -4.16 5.80
N LEU A 115 -0.24 -5.07 5.87
CA LEU A 115 -1.63 -4.79 5.49
C LEU A 115 -2.29 -3.76 6.43
N ILE A 116 -2.09 -3.88 7.74
CA ILE A 116 -2.64 -2.93 8.72
C ILE A 116 -1.92 -1.57 8.66
N ALA A 117 -0.60 -1.56 8.43
CA ALA A 117 0.14 -0.34 8.16
C ALA A 117 -0.39 0.36 6.89
N ASN A 118 -0.64 -0.38 5.82
CA ASN A 118 -1.25 0.16 4.60
C ASN A 118 -2.68 0.69 4.86
N LEU A 119 -3.48 0.00 5.67
CA LEU A 119 -4.80 0.48 6.08
C LEU A 119 -4.72 1.85 6.77
N ALA A 120 -3.86 1.99 7.79
CA ALA A 120 -3.70 3.25 8.51
C ALA A 120 -3.24 4.38 7.59
N LEU A 121 -2.32 4.09 6.67
CA LEU A 121 -1.83 5.08 5.72
C LEU A 121 -2.91 5.54 4.75
N VAL A 122 -3.67 4.60 4.16
CA VAL A 122 -4.75 4.94 3.23
C VAL A 122 -5.87 5.71 3.95
N LEU A 123 -6.21 5.33 5.19
CA LEU A 123 -7.10 6.12 6.05
C LEU A 123 -6.59 7.55 6.24
N GLN A 124 -5.30 7.68 6.56
CA GLN A 124 -4.66 8.99 6.76
C GLN A 124 -4.63 9.83 5.47
N GLU A 125 -4.55 9.23 4.29
CA GLU A 125 -4.67 9.96 3.02
C GLU A 125 -6.05 10.59 2.80
N PHE A 126 -7.13 9.92 3.22
CA PHE A 126 -8.46 10.52 3.23
C PHE A 126 -8.54 11.69 4.21
N VAL A 127 -8.05 11.48 5.45
CA VAL A 127 -8.04 12.50 6.51
C VAL A 127 -7.25 13.75 6.09
N ASN A 128 -6.12 13.56 5.40
CA ASN A 128 -5.28 14.64 4.89
C ASN A 128 -5.82 15.30 3.60
N GLY A 129 -6.98 14.87 3.08
CA GLY A 129 -7.56 15.35 1.82
C GLY A 129 -6.74 15.00 0.58
N SER A 130 -5.82 14.03 0.69
CA SER A 130 -4.96 13.58 -0.42
C SER A 130 -5.67 12.56 -1.31
N MET A 131 -6.61 11.81 -0.74
CA MET A 131 -7.51 10.91 -1.46
C MET A 131 -8.97 11.36 -1.27
N PRO A 132 -9.78 11.43 -2.35
CA PRO A 132 -11.19 11.80 -2.23
C PRO A 132 -11.99 10.69 -1.54
N VAL A 133 -12.90 11.01 -0.62
CA VAL A 133 -13.69 10.04 0.17
C VAL A 133 -14.51 9.08 -0.71
N GLN A 134 -14.89 9.50 -1.92
CA GLN A 134 -15.57 8.65 -2.90
C GLN A 134 -14.73 7.44 -3.35
N ALA A 135 -13.40 7.47 -3.12
CA ALA A 135 -12.50 6.34 -3.33
C ALA A 135 -12.41 5.39 -2.12
N SER A 136 -13.25 5.54 -1.09
CA SER A 136 -13.27 4.69 0.12
C SER A 136 -13.44 3.19 -0.17
N VAL A 137 -13.96 2.81 -1.34
CA VAL A 137 -13.99 1.42 -1.83
C VAL A 137 -12.60 0.76 -1.83
N VAL A 138 -11.53 1.56 -1.95
CA VAL A 138 -10.14 1.12 -1.85
C VAL A 138 -9.85 0.54 -0.47
N LEU A 139 -10.47 1.00 0.61
CA LEU A 139 -10.23 0.42 1.92
C LEU A 139 -10.69 -1.05 1.93
N GLY A 140 -11.83 -1.39 1.34
CA GLY A 140 -12.39 -2.74 1.38
C GLY A 140 -12.90 -3.11 2.78
N ASN A 141 -14.04 -3.80 2.85
CA ASN A 141 -14.73 -4.17 4.10
C ASN A 141 -14.88 -3.00 5.09
N LEU A 142 -15.04 -1.78 4.59
CA LEU A 142 -15.37 -0.61 5.37
C LEU A 142 -16.88 -0.39 5.22
N VAL A 143 -17.59 -0.38 6.34
CA VAL A 143 -19.04 -0.22 6.39
C VAL A 143 -19.39 0.90 7.37
N LYS A 144 -20.21 1.85 6.93
CA LYS A 144 -20.84 2.85 7.80
C LYS A 144 -22.31 2.49 8.00
N ARG A 145 -22.75 2.47 9.24
CA ARG A 145 -24.15 2.30 9.63
C ARG A 145 -24.59 3.46 10.48
N THR A 146 -25.74 4.03 10.17
CA THR A 146 -26.42 4.94 11.10
C THR A 146 -27.44 4.11 11.88
N VAL A 147 -27.26 4.09 13.20
CA VAL A 147 -28.16 3.45 14.15
C VAL A 147 -29.11 4.50 14.66
N SER A 148 -30.41 4.24 14.55
CA SER A 148 -31.46 5.18 14.89
C SER A 148 -32.47 4.59 15.88
N ASN A 149 -32.91 5.44 16.80
CA ASN A 149 -34.05 5.19 17.67
C ASN A 149 -35.31 5.74 16.98
N PRO A 150 -36.23 4.91 16.47
CA PRO A 150 -37.45 5.41 15.84
C PRO A 150 -38.39 6.14 16.83
N ARG A 151 -38.24 5.92 18.16
CA ARG A 151 -39.10 6.55 19.17
C ARG A 151 -38.66 7.98 19.50
N THR A 152 -37.36 8.23 19.54
CA THR A 152 -36.80 9.55 19.93
C THR A 152 -36.24 10.33 18.75
N GLY A 153 -36.01 9.67 17.61
CA GLY A 153 -35.31 10.24 16.46
C GLY A 153 -33.80 10.36 16.67
N ALA A 154 -33.28 9.89 17.80
CA ALA A 154 -31.86 10.00 18.11
C ALA A 154 -31.03 9.02 17.28
N THR A 155 -29.85 9.45 16.83
CA THR A 155 -28.99 8.65 15.95
C THR A 155 -27.52 8.72 16.36
N PHE A 156 -26.79 7.65 16.10
CA PHE A 156 -25.33 7.66 16.11
C PHE A 156 -24.79 6.90 14.90
N ASP A 157 -23.56 7.22 14.51
CA ASP A 157 -22.90 6.57 13.39
C ASP A 157 -21.91 5.52 13.89
N LEU A 158 -21.87 4.40 13.19
CA LEU A 158 -21.00 3.27 13.46
C LEU A 158 -20.17 2.98 12.21
N LEU A 159 -18.87 3.13 12.33
CA LEU A 159 -17.90 2.81 11.29
C LEU A 159 -17.17 1.53 11.66
N THR A 160 -17.17 0.54 10.78
CA THR A 160 -16.52 -0.76 11.00
C THR A 160 -15.60 -1.10 9.84
N ILE A 161 -14.37 -1.52 10.16
CA ILE A 161 -13.38 -2.03 9.20
C ILE A 161 -12.89 -3.39 9.67
N SER A 162 -13.17 -4.44 8.87
CA SER A 162 -12.80 -5.82 9.21
C SER A 162 -11.61 -6.31 8.40
N ARG A 163 -10.61 -6.91 9.04
CA ARG A 163 -9.40 -7.44 8.39
C ARG A 163 -9.06 -8.83 8.88
N LEU A 164 -8.81 -9.74 7.93
CA LEU A 164 -8.19 -11.02 8.23
C LEU A 164 -6.69 -10.82 8.46
N VAL A 165 -6.21 -11.31 9.60
CA VAL A 165 -4.81 -11.26 10.00
C VAL A 165 -4.37 -12.62 10.54
N GLU A 166 -3.07 -12.81 10.69
CA GLU A 166 -2.53 -13.99 11.38
C GLU A 166 -2.66 -13.81 12.91
N SER A 167 -2.95 -14.89 13.64
CA SER A 167 -3.29 -14.83 15.07
C SER A 167 -2.15 -14.37 15.98
N HIS A 168 -0.90 -14.67 15.67
CA HIS A 168 0.24 -14.10 16.41
C HIS A 168 0.30 -12.58 16.24
N TYR A 169 0.16 -12.06 15.02
CA TYR A 169 0.04 -10.60 14.81
C TYR A 169 -1.12 -10.00 15.60
N ALA A 170 -2.29 -10.65 15.56
CA ALA A 170 -3.48 -10.17 16.26
C ALA A 170 -3.26 -10.11 17.78
N LYS A 171 -2.56 -11.10 18.36
CA LYS A 171 -2.20 -11.11 19.79
C LYS A 171 -1.24 -10.00 20.18
N GLU A 172 -0.27 -9.68 19.31
CA GLU A 172 0.67 -8.56 19.55
C GLU A 172 -0.04 -7.20 19.54
N MET A 173 -1.13 -7.05 18.77
CA MET A 173 -1.90 -5.81 18.66
C MET A 173 -3.07 -5.70 19.65
N CYS A 174 -3.75 -6.82 19.93
CA CYS A 174 -5.05 -6.90 20.63
C CYS A 174 -5.00 -7.68 21.95
N GLY A 175 -3.84 -7.76 22.63
CA GLY A 175 -3.67 -8.56 23.86
C GLY A 175 -4.67 -8.26 25.01
N ALA A 176 -5.39 -7.14 24.95
CA ALA A 176 -6.60 -6.86 25.70
C ALA A 176 -7.56 -6.02 24.82
N ALA A 177 -8.88 -6.07 25.09
CA ALA A 177 -9.87 -5.25 24.38
C ALA A 177 -9.42 -3.77 24.38
N PHE A 178 -9.15 -3.25 23.19
CA PHE A 178 -8.67 -1.88 23.07
C PHE A 178 -9.86 -0.96 22.91
N VAL A 179 -10.00 -0.03 23.85
CA VAL A 179 -11.17 0.84 23.99
C VAL A 179 -10.67 2.25 24.27
N ARG A 180 -11.06 3.21 23.43
CA ARG A 180 -10.65 4.61 23.55
C ARG A 180 -11.81 5.57 23.33
N ARG A 181 -11.73 6.72 23.99
CA ARG A 181 -12.63 7.86 23.81
C ARG A 181 -11.80 9.03 23.29
N GLU A 182 -12.26 9.68 22.23
CA GLU A 182 -11.66 10.87 21.64
C GLU A 182 -12.75 11.91 21.33
N ILE A 183 -12.48 13.19 21.58
CA ILE A 183 -13.35 14.29 21.12
C ILE A 183 -12.69 14.88 19.88
N ARG A 184 -13.44 14.94 18.78
CA ARG A 184 -12.94 15.50 17.51
C ARG A 184 -14.06 16.17 16.75
N ASP A 185 -13.82 17.41 16.32
CA ASP A 185 -14.74 18.20 15.49
C ASP A 185 -16.19 18.24 16.02
N GLY A 186 -16.33 18.39 17.34
CA GLY A 186 -17.62 18.48 18.02
C GLY A 186 -18.34 17.14 18.21
N ARG A 187 -17.74 16.02 17.79
CA ARG A 187 -18.25 14.66 18.03
C ARG A 187 -17.40 13.93 19.08
N ILE A 188 -18.01 12.95 19.72
CA ILE A 188 -17.38 12.07 20.70
C ILE A 188 -17.30 10.68 20.08
N ASN A 189 -16.09 10.24 19.82
CA ASN A 189 -15.80 8.97 19.17
C ASN A 189 -15.34 7.96 20.21
N TYR A 190 -16.00 6.81 20.23
CA TYR A 190 -15.62 5.64 21.02
C TYR A 190 -15.11 4.59 20.05
N SER A 191 -13.83 4.26 20.17
CA SER A 191 -13.15 3.35 19.27
C SER A 191 -12.82 2.02 19.96
N PHE A 192 -13.01 0.95 19.21
CA PHE A 192 -12.80 -0.42 19.66
C PHE A 192 -11.90 -1.15 18.65
N LEU A 193 -10.97 -1.95 19.15
CA LEU A 193 -10.23 -2.91 18.34
C LEU A 193 -10.47 -4.29 18.91
N MET A 194 -11.18 -5.10 18.14
CA MET A 194 -11.65 -6.42 18.51
C MET A 194 -10.91 -7.47 17.70
N CYS A 195 -10.76 -8.67 18.26
CA CYS A 195 -10.07 -9.77 17.61
C CYS A 195 -10.80 -11.08 17.90
N ASP A 196 -11.24 -11.75 16.84
CA ASP A 196 -11.87 -13.07 16.90
C ASP A 196 -10.99 -14.09 16.19
N ASP A 197 -10.54 -15.11 16.94
CA ASP A 197 -9.74 -16.21 16.39
C ASP A 197 -10.64 -17.16 15.57
N LEU A 198 -10.21 -17.48 14.35
CA LEU A 198 -10.85 -18.46 13.48
C LEU A 198 -10.21 -19.84 13.64
N GLU A 199 -10.94 -20.89 13.27
CA GLU A 199 -10.50 -22.28 13.41
C GLU A 199 -9.24 -22.62 12.57
N ASP A 200 -8.95 -21.84 11.53
CA ASP A 200 -7.83 -22.05 10.60
C ASP A 200 -6.51 -21.40 11.06
N GLY A 201 -6.48 -20.80 12.26
CA GLY A 201 -5.30 -20.12 12.80
C GLY A 201 -5.08 -18.71 12.24
N SER A 202 -6.08 -18.16 11.56
CA SER A 202 -6.19 -16.72 11.30
C SER A 202 -7.12 -16.07 12.33
N SER A 203 -7.11 -14.75 12.40
CA SER A 203 -8.01 -13.97 13.25
C SER A 203 -8.64 -12.84 12.45
N VAL A 204 -9.88 -12.49 12.75
CA VAL A 204 -10.52 -11.28 12.24
C VAL A 204 -10.29 -10.17 13.23
N VAL A 205 -9.71 -9.06 12.75
CA VAL A 205 -9.61 -7.83 13.50
C VAL A 205 -10.67 -6.86 13.01
N ASP A 206 -11.52 -6.41 13.94
CA ASP A 206 -12.50 -5.38 13.69
C ASP A 206 -12.08 -4.07 14.35
N LEU A 207 -11.87 -3.05 13.52
CA LEU A 207 -11.68 -1.68 13.94
C LEU A 207 -13.03 -0.96 13.87
N ILE A 208 -13.55 -0.56 15.02
CA ILE A 208 -14.88 0.01 15.15
C ILE A 208 -14.77 1.42 15.73
N VAL A 209 -15.50 2.38 15.16
CA VAL A 209 -15.64 3.74 15.71
C VAL A 209 -17.12 4.07 15.79
N ALA A 210 -17.64 4.22 17.00
CA ALA A 210 -18.98 4.71 17.28
C ALA A 210 -18.91 6.22 17.57
N SER A 211 -19.64 7.03 16.79
CA SER A 211 -19.56 8.48 16.81
C SER A 211 -20.87 9.12 17.26
N PHE A 212 -20.81 9.82 18.39
CA PHE A 212 -21.93 10.47 19.05
C PHE A 212 -21.80 11.99 19.03
N GLU A 213 -22.93 12.68 19.09
CA GLU A 213 -23.02 14.14 19.28
C GLU A 213 -22.90 14.55 20.75
N GLN A 214 -23.25 13.65 21.67
CA GLN A 214 -23.23 13.87 23.11
C GLN A 214 -22.55 12.69 23.81
N GLU A 215 -22.16 12.88 25.08
CA GLU A 215 -21.52 11.83 25.87
C GLU A 215 -22.45 10.61 25.98
N MET A 216 -21.87 9.43 25.78
CA MET A 216 -22.57 8.16 25.92
C MET A 216 -22.88 7.88 27.39
N SER A 217 -24.15 7.67 27.71
CA SER A 217 -24.58 7.18 29.03
C SER A 217 -24.41 5.66 29.15
N LEU A 218 -24.59 5.09 30.35
CA LEU A 218 -24.56 3.63 30.54
C LEU A 218 -25.58 2.89 29.66
N SER A 219 -26.79 3.41 29.49
CA SER A 219 -27.79 2.76 28.63
C SER A 219 -27.38 2.79 27.15
N ASP A 220 -26.74 3.88 26.70
CA ASP A 220 -26.25 3.99 25.33
C ASP A 220 -25.09 2.99 25.09
N TYR A 221 -24.24 2.79 26.08
CA TYR A 221 -23.20 1.76 26.04
C TYR A 221 -23.76 0.34 25.98
N LEU A 222 -24.73 0.00 26.83
CA LEU A 222 -25.32 -1.35 26.85
C LEU A 222 -25.98 -1.69 25.51
N LEU A 223 -26.56 -0.67 24.86
CA LEU A 223 -27.06 -0.80 23.51
C LEU A 223 -25.95 -1.05 22.50
N LEU A 224 -24.88 -0.25 22.53
CA LEU A 224 -23.73 -0.42 21.65
C LEU A 224 -23.13 -1.82 21.79
N SER A 225 -22.97 -2.29 23.03
CA SER A 225 -22.54 -3.64 23.38
C SER A 225 -23.45 -4.71 22.77
N ARG A 226 -24.78 -4.53 22.83
CA ARG A 226 -25.75 -5.42 22.17
C ARG A 226 -25.66 -5.39 20.64
N VAL A 227 -25.50 -4.21 20.04
CA VAL A 227 -25.40 -4.03 18.58
C VAL A 227 -24.13 -4.68 18.03
N LEU A 228 -23.05 -4.64 18.81
CA LEU A 228 -21.75 -5.20 18.45
C LEU A 228 -21.51 -6.61 19.02
N GLU A 229 -22.50 -7.17 19.72
CA GLU A 229 -22.44 -8.48 20.37
C GLU A 229 -21.19 -8.67 21.26
N PHE A 230 -20.84 -7.67 22.05
CA PHE A 230 -19.66 -7.74 22.91
C PHE A 230 -19.75 -8.85 23.95
N GLY A 231 -18.65 -9.59 24.11
CA GLY A 231 -18.48 -10.57 25.19
C GLY A 231 -18.23 -9.91 26.55
N GLU A 232 -18.36 -10.69 27.63
CA GLU A 232 -18.23 -10.20 29.01
C GLU A 232 -16.88 -9.51 29.30
N GLU A 233 -15.78 -9.98 28.71
CA GLU A 233 -14.44 -9.39 28.92
C GLU A 233 -14.34 -7.97 28.35
N VAL A 234 -14.90 -7.77 27.15
CA VAL A 234 -14.91 -6.48 26.47
C VAL A 234 -15.81 -5.51 27.22
N ASP A 235 -16.97 -5.99 27.68
CA ASP A 235 -17.88 -5.23 28.51
C ASP A 235 -17.24 -4.77 29.82
N ALA A 236 -16.50 -5.64 30.49
CA ALA A 236 -15.80 -5.29 31.72
C ALA A 236 -14.73 -4.21 31.49
N GLU A 237 -13.92 -4.35 30.43
CA GLU A 237 -12.86 -3.38 30.11
C GLU A 237 -13.43 -2.02 29.68
N ALA A 238 -14.45 -2.02 28.81
CA ALA A 238 -15.11 -0.80 28.37
C ALA A 238 -15.80 -0.08 29.53
N ALA A 239 -16.52 -0.80 30.40
CA ALA A 239 -17.12 -0.21 31.58
C ALA A 239 -16.08 0.41 32.53
N ALA A 240 -14.95 -0.27 32.75
CA ALA A 240 -13.85 0.24 33.56
C ALA A 240 -13.20 1.49 32.93
N ARG A 241 -12.93 1.48 31.62
CA ARG A 241 -12.28 2.61 30.93
C ARG A 241 -13.17 3.83 30.78
N PHE A 242 -14.46 3.64 30.55
CA PHE A 242 -15.41 4.74 30.38
C PHE A 242 -16.00 5.22 31.72
N GLY A 243 -15.65 4.58 32.84
CA GLY A 243 -16.17 4.96 34.15
C GLY A 243 -17.69 4.71 34.28
N LEU A 244 -18.23 3.77 33.51
CA LEU A 244 -19.66 3.49 33.45
C LEU A 244 -20.06 2.71 34.71
N SER A 245 -20.59 3.42 35.71
CA SER A 245 -21.03 2.82 36.96
C SER A 245 -22.43 2.25 36.85
N ARG A 246 -22.55 0.91 36.88
CA ARG A 246 -23.82 0.16 36.97
C ARG A 246 -24.67 0.49 38.22
N THR A 247 -24.11 1.26 39.17
CA THR A 247 -24.79 1.64 40.43
C THR A 247 -25.36 3.06 40.41
N SER A 248 -25.09 3.86 39.37
CA SER A 248 -25.66 5.20 39.23
C SER A 248 -27.00 5.14 38.49
N THR A 249 -28.07 5.52 39.16
CA THR A 249 -29.46 5.36 38.68
C THR A 249 -30.05 6.62 38.04
N ALA A 250 -29.24 7.56 37.56
CA ALA A 250 -29.79 8.84 37.07
C ALA A 250 -28.92 9.58 36.05
N GLU A 251 -28.36 8.89 35.06
CA GLU A 251 -27.95 9.59 33.84
C GLU A 251 -29.09 9.52 32.83
N LYS A 252 -29.68 10.68 32.51
CA LYS A 252 -30.60 10.78 31.37
C LYS A 252 -29.80 10.49 30.12
N SER A 253 -30.10 9.38 29.46
CA SER A 253 -29.56 9.11 28.13
C SER A 253 -29.93 10.25 27.18
N ALA A 254 -28.93 10.75 26.46
CA ALA A 254 -29.14 11.73 25.40
C ALA A 254 -29.92 11.14 24.22
N TYR A 255 -29.93 9.81 24.08
CA TYR A 255 -30.49 9.10 22.94
C TYR A 255 -31.72 8.23 23.28
N ASP A 256 -31.97 8.02 24.58
CA ASP A 256 -33.05 7.25 25.21
C ASP A 256 -33.25 5.87 24.59
N PHE A 257 -32.15 5.13 24.46
CA PHE A 257 -32.14 3.76 23.99
C PHE A 257 -32.47 2.79 25.14
N SER A 258 -33.75 2.63 25.46
CA SER A 258 -34.17 1.58 26.40
C SER A 258 -34.02 0.19 25.79
N SER A 259 -33.87 -0.85 26.63
CA SER A 259 -33.63 -2.24 26.22
C SER A 259 -34.69 -2.83 25.27
N ASP A 260 -35.88 -2.22 25.25
CA ASP A 260 -37.07 -2.72 24.56
C ASP A 260 -37.34 -1.97 23.24
N VAL A 261 -36.37 -1.21 22.73
CA VAL A 261 -36.47 -0.49 21.45
C VAL A 261 -35.87 -1.34 20.33
N ASP A 262 -36.67 -1.61 19.30
CA ASP A 262 -36.17 -2.13 18.03
C ASP A 262 -35.40 -1.02 17.31
N LEU A 263 -34.08 -1.12 17.33
CA LEU A 263 -33.21 -0.20 16.61
C LEU A 263 -33.30 -0.43 15.11
N LEU A 264 -33.22 0.67 14.36
CA LEU A 264 -33.05 0.61 12.91
C LEU A 264 -31.59 0.92 12.60
N SER A 265 -30.89 -0.08 12.06
CA SER A 265 -29.54 0.06 11.53
C SER A 265 -29.62 0.15 10.01
N THR A 266 -29.19 1.27 9.45
CA THR A 266 -29.18 1.49 8.00
C THR A 266 -27.76 1.72 7.51
N GLU A 267 -27.34 1.00 6.47
CA GLU A 267 -26.04 1.24 5.83
C GLU A 267 -26.09 2.57 5.07
N GLN A 268 -25.04 3.39 5.25
CA GLN A 268 -24.92 4.71 4.64
C GLN A 268 -23.63 4.82 3.84
N PRO A 269 -23.61 5.60 2.75
CA PRO A 269 -22.36 5.92 2.06
C PRO A 269 -21.47 6.79 2.97
N ILE A 270 -20.17 6.74 2.70
CA ILE A 270 -19.17 7.52 3.42
C ILE A 270 -19.00 8.87 2.72
N ASP A 271 -18.95 9.93 3.51
CA ASP A 271 -18.80 11.31 3.04
C ASP A 271 -17.77 12.10 3.87
N GLU A 272 -17.62 13.39 3.57
CA GLU A 272 -16.63 14.26 4.21
C GLU A 272 -16.87 14.45 5.71
N ASN A 273 -18.09 14.26 6.21
CA ASN A 273 -18.38 14.35 7.64
C ASN A 273 -17.82 13.16 8.44
N ASP A 274 -17.41 12.08 7.75
CA ASP A 274 -16.84 10.89 8.38
C ASP A 274 -15.32 10.99 8.59
N LEU A 275 -14.66 11.99 8.04
CA LEU A 275 -13.21 12.20 8.19
C LEU A 275 -12.73 12.21 9.66
N PRO A 276 -13.45 12.82 10.62
CA PRO A 276 -13.08 12.76 12.04
C PRO A 276 -13.10 11.33 12.61
N SER A 277 -14.08 10.52 12.21
CA SER A 277 -14.20 9.11 12.61
C SER A 277 -13.09 8.26 11.98
N LEU A 278 -12.74 8.51 10.71
CA LEU A 278 -11.60 7.88 10.05
C LEU A 278 -10.27 8.24 10.72
N ALA A 279 -10.09 9.48 11.17
CA ALA A 279 -8.92 9.89 11.92
C ALA A 279 -8.82 9.18 13.28
N SER A 280 -9.96 9.00 13.97
CA SER A 280 -10.03 8.27 15.23
C SER A 280 -9.70 6.77 15.04
N ALA A 281 -10.07 6.20 13.89
CA ALA A 281 -9.65 4.86 13.47
C ALA A 281 -8.11 4.76 13.31
N VAL A 282 -7.46 5.74 12.67
CA VAL A 282 -5.98 5.78 12.58
C VAL A 282 -5.34 5.87 13.97
N HIS A 283 -5.84 6.76 14.81
CA HIS A 283 -5.36 6.93 16.19
C HIS A 283 -5.51 5.65 17.01
N THR A 284 -6.59 4.91 16.80
CA THR A 284 -6.83 3.62 17.44
C THR A 284 -5.79 2.59 17.04
N LEU A 285 -5.47 2.47 15.75
CA LEU A 285 -4.40 1.59 15.28
C LEU A 285 -3.05 1.98 15.87
N VAL A 286 -2.69 3.27 15.86
CA VAL A 286 -1.46 3.77 16.48
C VAL A 286 -1.41 3.37 17.95
N ALA A 287 -2.43 3.72 18.73
CA ALA A 287 -2.42 3.52 20.16
C ALA A 287 -2.50 2.04 20.57
N ALA A 288 -3.11 1.16 19.76
CA ALA A 288 -3.08 -0.28 19.97
C ALA A 288 -1.67 -0.86 19.86
N HIS A 289 -0.85 -0.37 18.91
CA HIS A 289 0.53 -0.82 18.73
C HIS A 289 1.52 -0.21 19.73
N LEU A 290 1.12 0.80 20.50
CA LEU A 290 1.96 1.48 21.48
C LEU A 290 1.71 1.01 22.92
N GLN A 291 0.90 -0.03 23.15
CA GLN A 291 0.57 -0.52 24.49
C GLN A 291 1.80 -0.93 25.32
N ASN A 292 2.87 -1.39 24.67
CA ASN A 292 4.10 -1.82 25.32
C ASN A 292 5.21 -0.75 25.31
N ALA A 293 4.91 0.47 24.85
CA ALA A 293 5.86 1.59 24.95
C ALA A 293 5.97 2.04 26.41
N ARG A 294 7.19 2.27 26.89
CA ARG A 294 7.46 2.64 28.28
C ARG A 294 8.46 3.78 28.35
N VAL A 295 8.41 4.56 29.41
CA VAL A 295 9.48 5.52 29.71
C VAL A 295 10.68 4.76 30.27
N ASP A 296 11.84 4.89 29.64
CA ASP A 296 13.10 4.29 30.05
C ASP A 296 14.23 5.31 30.00
N VAL A 297 14.49 5.95 31.13
CA VAL A 297 15.51 7.00 31.28
C VAL A 297 16.95 6.47 31.22
N PHE A 298 17.15 5.15 31.22
CA PHE A 298 18.49 4.54 31.18
C PHE A 298 18.92 4.17 29.76
N ALA A 299 17.97 3.81 28.91
CA ALA A 299 18.24 3.30 27.57
C ALA A 299 17.79 4.24 26.43
N ALA A 300 16.82 5.12 26.65
CA ALA A 300 16.23 5.95 25.61
C ALA A 300 16.78 7.40 25.60
N ASP A 301 16.91 7.97 24.40
CA ASP A 301 17.45 9.32 24.19
C ASP A 301 16.37 10.41 24.28
N GLU A 302 16.81 11.68 24.31
CA GLU A 302 15.88 12.83 24.26
C GLU A 302 15.07 12.86 22.95
N LYS A 303 15.58 12.28 21.85
CA LYS A 303 14.91 12.29 20.53
C LYS A 303 13.67 11.44 20.51
N THR A 304 13.62 10.34 21.26
CA THR A 304 12.40 9.53 21.46
C THR A 304 11.56 9.99 22.66
N GLY A 305 11.91 11.10 23.30
CA GLY A 305 11.26 11.57 24.53
C GLY A 305 11.41 10.61 25.70
N HIS A 306 12.55 9.89 25.76
CA HIS A 306 12.83 8.82 26.71
C HIS A 306 11.88 7.61 26.62
N LEU A 307 11.19 7.43 25.48
CA LEU A 307 10.40 6.22 25.23
C LEU A 307 11.29 5.08 24.76
N SER A 308 11.07 3.90 25.33
CA SER A 308 11.60 2.61 24.91
C SER A 308 10.45 1.73 24.43
N PHE A 309 10.68 1.03 23.31
CA PHE A 309 9.69 0.20 22.65
C PHE A 309 10.03 -1.29 22.80
N GLY A 310 9.00 -2.09 23.09
CA GLY A 310 9.14 -3.54 23.23
C GLY A 310 9.53 -4.24 21.93
N ASN A 311 9.24 -3.66 20.77
CA ASN A 311 9.59 -4.22 19.48
C ASN A 311 9.70 -3.12 18.41
N TYR A 312 10.27 -3.45 17.26
CA TYR A 312 10.49 -2.46 16.20
C TYR A 312 9.19 -1.99 15.56
N LEU A 313 8.18 -2.86 15.47
CA LEU A 313 6.86 -2.50 14.94
C LEU A 313 6.22 -1.34 15.74
N SER A 314 6.26 -1.39 17.08
CA SER A 314 5.77 -0.30 17.94
C SER A 314 6.49 1.02 17.66
N TRP A 315 7.81 0.98 17.44
CA TRP A 315 8.55 2.20 17.09
C TRP A 315 8.14 2.76 15.72
N LEU A 316 7.91 1.90 14.71
CA LEU A 316 7.42 2.35 13.39
C LEU A 316 6.07 3.07 13.52
N TRP A 317 5.16 2.56 14.36
CA TRP A 317 3.88 3.22 14.64
C TRP A 317 4.03 4.54 15.39
N TYR A 318 4.97 4.63 16.33
CA TYR A 318 5.29 5.89 17.01
C TYR A 318 5.84 6.94 16.04
N ASP A 319 6.82 6.57 15.21
CA ASP A 319 7.39 7.46 14.19
C ASP A 319 6.33 7.94 13.19
N PHE A 320 5.44 7.05 12.76
CA PHE A 320 4.28 7.41 11.93
C PHE A 320 3.34 8.39 12.63
N SER A 321 3.06 8.19 13.92
CA SER A 321 2.20 9.10 14.70
C SER A 321 2.75 10.53 14.78
N CYS A 322 4.08 10.68 14.71
CA CYS A 322 4.74 11.99 14.68
C CYS A 322 4.67 12.67 13.29
N LYS A 323 4.23 11.96 12.25
CA LYS A 323 4.26 12.38 10.83
C LYS A 323 2.90 12.23 10.12
N LEU A 324 1.80 12.15 10.88
CA LEU A 324 0.45 11.90 10.35
C LEU A 324 0.02 12.92 9.28
N ASP A 325 0.44 14.18 9.41
CA ASP A 325 0.10 15.29 8.54
C ASP A 325 0.75 15.23 7.15
N VAL A 326 1.91 14.56 7.04
CA VAL A 326 2.70 14.50 5.80
C VAL A 326 2.68 13.14 5.11
N ALA A 327 2.27 12.06 5.78
CA ALA A 327 2.32 10.70 5.25
C ALA A 327 1.42 10.50 4.00
N ARG A 328 2.03 10.18 2.85
CA ARG A 328 1.36 9.99 1.55
C ARG A 328 2.09 8.95 0.67
N ILE A 329 1.34 8.10 -0.03
CA ILE A 329 1.82 7.02 -0.89
C ILE A 329 1.24 7.11 -2.31
N GLY A 330 2.11 6.97 -3.30
CA GLY A 330 1.74 6.85 -4.71
C GLY A 330 2.01 5.43 -5.21
N TYR A 331 1.26 4.97 -6.22
CA TYR A 331 1.52 3.70 -6.89
C TYR A 331 2.09 3.93 -8.28
N CYS A 332 3.21 3.26 -8.59
CA CYS A 332 3.89 3.47 -9.86
C CYS A 332 3.02 2.99 -11.03
N ALA A 333 2.73 3.89 -11.99
CA ALA A 333 1.90 3.56 -13.15
C ALA A 333 2.49 2.44 -14.05
N ARG A 334 3.78 2.13 -13.91
CA ARG A 334 4.46 1.06 -14.68
C ARG A 334 4.60 -0.24 -13.87
N CYS A 335 5.40 -0.21 -12.80
CA CYS A 335 5.77 -1.43 -12.07
C CYS A 335 4.85 -1.71 -10.88
N ARG A 336 3.88 -0.81 -10.60
CA ARG A 336 2.90 -0.93 -9.52
C ARG A 336 3.46 -0.95 -8.11
N LYS A 337 4.78 -0.84 -7.96
CA LYS A 337 5.40 -0.63 -6.66
C LYS A 337 4.91 0.68 -6.05
N PRO A 338 4.47 0.67 -4.79
CA PRO A 338 4.21 1.88 -4.03
C PRO A 338 5.49 2.71 -3.82
N PHE A 339 5.35 4.00 -3.54
CA PHE A 339 6.45 4.91 -3.21
C PHE A 339 5.96 6.15 -2.45
N SER A 340 6.81 6.74 -1.62
CA SER A 340 6.51 7.97 -0.88
C SER A 340 6.27 9.17 -1.79
N LEU A 341 5.21 9.93 -1.50
CA LEU A 341 4.93 11.25 -2.08
C LEU A 341 5.38 12.41 -1.19
N VAL A 342 5.93 12.13 -0.01
CA VAL A 342 6.41 13.13 0.95
C VAL A 342 7.53 13.98 0.32
N GLY A 343 7.46 15.31 0.49
CA GLY A 343 8.50 16.24 0.04
C GLY A 343 8.52 16.57 -1.46
N HIS A 344 7.62 15.98 -2.27
CA HIS A 344 7.50 16.37 -3.69
C HIS A 344 6.76 17.70 -3.82
N ARG A 345 7.36 18.67 -4.53
CA ARG A 345 6.72 19.93 -4.93
C ARG A 345 6.39 19.87 -6.42
N GLY A 346 5.20 20.33 -6.80
CA GLY A 346 4.78 20.45 -8.20
C GLY A 346 3.87 19.30 -8.66
N ILE A 347 3.97 18.94 -9.95
CA ILE A 347 3.08 17.95 -10.60
C ILE A 347 3.19 16.58 -9.91
N ASP A 348 2.04 15.95 -9.63
CA ASP A 348 1.96 14.64 -8.99
C ASP A 348 2.88 13.61 -9.65
N ARG A 349 3.78 13.04 -8.85
CA ARG A 349 4.72 12.01 -9.27
C ARG A 349 3.95 10.73 -9.62
N ARG A 350 4.07 10.25 -10.86
CA ARG A 350 3.37 9.05 -11.36
C ARG A 350 4.21 7.76 -11.37
N PHE A 351 5.51 7.87 -11.14
CA PHE A 351 6.46 6.75 -11.24
C PHE A 351 7.38 6.71 -10.03
N CYS A 352 7.63 5.51 -9.51
CA CYS A 352 8.50 5.29 -8.35
C CYS A 352 9.99 5.61 -8.63
N SER A 353 10.41 5.69 -9.89
CA SER A 353 11.78 6.03 -10.26
C SER A 353 11.87 6.60 -11.68
N GLU A 354 12.96 7.34 -11.96
CA GLU A 354 13.26 7.81 -13.32
C GLU A 354 13.47 6.64 -14.29
N ALA A 355 13.96 5.49 -13.81
CA ALA A 355 14.04 4.26 -14.59
C ALA A 355 12.64 3.77 -15.02
N CYS A 356 11.66 3.76 -14.11
CA CYS A 356 10.28 3.39 -14.44
C CYS A 356 9.64 4.38 -15.42
N LYS A 357 9.86 5.68 -15.22
CA LYS A 357 9.36 6.74 -16.12
C LYS A 357 9.95 6.62 -17.52
N THR A 358 11.27 6.43 -17.63
CA THR A 358 11.99 6.28 -18.90
C THR A 358 11.53 5.05 -19.64
N ALA A 359 11.41 3.92 -18.95
CA ALA A 359 10.96 2.69 -19.58
C ALA A 359 9.48 2.74 -19.98
N ALA A 360 8.60 3.40 -19.22
CA ALA A 360 7.22 3.65 -19.63
C ALA A 360 7.15 4.55 -20.88
N LYS A 361 8.02 5.56 -20.96
CA LYS A 361 8.17 6.39 -22.18
C LYS A 361 8.65 5.56 -23.37
N ASN A 362 9.62 4.67 -23.16
CA ASN A 362 10.16 3.81 -24.21
C ASN A 362 9.12 2.81 -24.70
N GLU A 363 8.34 2.21 -23.79
CA GLU A 363 7.28 1.28 -24.14
C GLU A 363 6.15 1.94 -24.93
N ARG A 364 5.70 3.13 -24.52
CA ARG A 364 4.72 3.92 -25.29
C ARG A 364 5.25 4.25 -26.68
N SER A 365 6.51 4.65 -26.77
CA SER A 365 7.16 4.95 -28.06
C SER A 365 7.28 3.69 -28.94
N ARG A 366 7.55 2.52 -28.35
CA ARG A 366 7.56 1.23 -29.06
C ARG A 366 6.17 0.88 -29.59
N ARG A 367 5.15 0.88 -28.73
CA ARG A 367 3.75 0.57 -29.14
C ARG A 367 3.27 1.51 -30.24
N ARG A 368 3.55 2.81 -30.14
CA ARG A 368 3.22 3.78 -31.18
C ARG A 368 3.90 3.44 -32.51
N ARG A 369 5.20 3.13 -32.49
CA ARG A 369 5.93 2.74 -33.71
C ARG A 369 5.37 1.46 -34.31
N ASP A 370 5.05 0.48 -33.50
CA ASP A 370 4.51 -0.80 -33.98
C ASP A 370 3.11 -0.62 -34.58
N ALA A 371 2.24 0.20 -33.97
CA ALA A 371 0.93 0.54 -34.51
C ALA A 371 1.04 1.30 -35.86
N LEU A 372 1.88 2.33 -35.92
CA LEU A 372 2.16 3.07 -37.16
C LEU A 372 2.62 2.15 -38.30
N ARG A 373 3.49 1.19 -37.98
CA ARG A 373 4.03 0.22 -38.94
C ARG A 373 2.96 -0.73 -39.46
N GLN A 374 2.06 -1.19 -38.59
CA GLN A 374 0.93 -2.02 -38.99
C GLN A 374 -0.05 -1.25 -39.87
N ASP A 375 -0.43 -0.03 -39.47
CA ASP A 375 -1.33 0.82 -40.26
C ASP A 375 -0.75 1.12 -41.65
N PHE A 376 0.57 1.33 -41.76
CA PHE A 376 1.23 1.45 -43.06
C PHE A 376 1.05 0.19 -43.90
N LEU A 377 1.30 -1.02 -43.37
CA LEU A 377 1.07 -2.26 -44.12
C LEU A 377 -0.40 -2.47 -44.48
N SER A 378 -1.33 -2.05 -43.63
CA SER A 378 -2.79 -2.14 -43.87
C SER A 378 -3.32 -1.19 -44.94
N GLY A 379 -2.53 -0.19 -45.37
CA GLY A 379 -2.86 0.66 -46.52
C GLY A 379 -2.80 2.16 -46.28
N ASP A 380 -2.53 2.62 -45.05
CA ASP A 380 -2.53 4.06 -44.75
C ASP A 380 -1.30 4.79 -45.29
N ASP A 381 -1.52 5.91 -45.97
CA ASP A 381 -0.45 6.72 -46.57
C ASP A 381 0.32 7.55 -45.51
N VAL A 382 1.55 7.97 -45.83
CA VAL A 382 2.45 8.67 -44.88
C VAL A 382 1.83 9.97 -44.35
N THR A 383 1.01 10.64 -45.16
CA THR A 383 0.27 11.84 -44.75
C THR A 383 -0.78 11.53 -43.68
N ILE A 384 -1.53 10.44 -43.84
CA ILE A 384 -2.55 9.99 -42.87
C ILE A 384 -1.88 9.59 -41.56
N LEU A 385 -0.79 8.84 -41.65
CA LEU A 385 -0.01 8.42 -40.49
C LEU A 385 0.65 9.60 -39.76
N ALA A 386 1.12 10.62 -40.50
CA ALA A 386 1.69 11.83 -39.91
C ALA A 386 0.64 12.59 -39.09
N HIS A 387 -0.57 12.77 -39.64
CA HIS A 387 -1.67 13.38 -38.91
C HIS A 387 -2.08 12.56 -37.68
N ARG A 388 -2.18 11.23 -37.79
CA ARG A 388 -2.65 10.36 -36.70
C ARG A 388 -1.67 10.22 -35.55
N TYR A 389 -0.37 10.07 -35.84
CA TYR A 389 0.62 9.70 -34.82
C TYR A 389 1.49 10.87 -34.34
N PHE A 390 1.44 12.01 -35.05
CA PHE A 390 2.26 13.19 -34.80
C PHE A 390 1.41 14.49 -34.90
N GLU A 391 0.21 14.49 -34.32
CA GLU A 391 -0.77 15.61 -34.37
C GLU A 391 -0.19 16.98 -34.00
N GLN A 392 0.78 17.00 -33.08
CA GLN A 392 1.41 18.23 -32.58
C GLN A 392 2.57 18.73 -33.45
N ASP A 393 3.04 17.93 -34.40
CA ASP A 393 4.10 18.32 -35.32
C ASP A 393 3.52 19.00 -36.57
N THR A 394 4.31 19.86 -37.22
CA THR A 394 3.96 20.32 -38.57
C THR A 394 3.91 19.12 -39.52
N LEU A 395 3.01 19.14 -40.52
CA LEU A 395 2.82 18.00 -41.43
C LEU A 395 4.13 17.50 -42.06
N SER A 396 5.00 18.43 -42.51
CA SER A 396 6.32 18.09 -43.06
C SER A 396 7.21 17.34 -42.06
N THR A 397 7.21 17.78 -40.79
CA THR A 397 7.99 17.14 -39.72
C THR A 397 7.44 15.77 -39.37
N GLY A 398 6.11 15.64 -39.28
CA GLY A 398 5.42 14.36 -39.05
C GLY A 398 5.73 13.34 -40.14
N GLN A 399 5.60 13.73 -41.43
CA GLN A 399 5.90 12.85 -42.56
C GLN A 399 7.38 12.40 -42.55
N ALA A 400 8.32 13.29 -42.22
CA ALA A 400 9.73 12.94 -42.11
C ALA A 400 9.99 11.92 -40.99
N LYS A 401 9.29 12.03 -39.85
CA LYS A 401 9.37 11.07 -38.74
C LYS A 401 8.78 9.71 -39.14
N VAL A 402 7.63 9.68 -39.80
CA VAL A 402 7.01 8.44 -40.33
C VAL A 402 7.97 7.73 -41.28
N ARG A 403 8.52 8.44 -42.28
CA ARG A 403 9.48 7.84 -43.23
C ARG A 403 10.69 7.25 -42.52
N ARG A 404 11.27 7.96 -41.54
CA ARG A 404 12.41 7.48 -40.75
C ARG A 404 12.08 6.21 -39.96
N ASP A 405 10.90 6.15 -39.35
CA ASP A 405 10.45 4.99 -38.57
C ASP A 405 10.19 3.75 -39.44
N LEU A 406 9.73 3.94 -40.68
CA LEU A 406 9.55 2.89 -41.69
C LEU A 406 10.89 2.45 -42.30
N GLU A 407 11.77 3.39 -42.67
CA GLU A 407 13.10 3.10 -43.24
C GLU A 407 14.01 2.30 -42.31
N SER A 408 13.84 2.49 -41.00
CA SER A 408 14.62 1.80 -39.96
C SER A 408 14.02 0.46 -39.54
N TRP A 409 12.91 0.02 -40.16
CA TRP A 409 12.19 -1.19 -39.77
C TRP A 409 12.64 -2.42 -40.57
N PRO A 410 13.30 -3.42 -39.96
CA PRO A 410 13.82 -4.58 -40.69
C PRO A 410 12.74 -5.45 -41.34
N ALA A 411 11.56 -5.58 -40.74
CA ALA A 411 10.51 -6.43 -41.30
C ALA A 411 9.97 -5.87 -42.62
N LEU A 412 9.79 -4.54 -42.74
CA LEU A 412 9.40 -3.92 -44.01
C LEU A 412 10.41 -4.21 -45.12
N LYS A 413 11.70 -4.18 -44.80
CA LYS A 413 12.76 -4.55 -45.74
C LYS A 413 12.62 -5.99 -46.23
N HIS A 414 12.38 -6.94 -45.33
CA HIS A 414 12.13 -8.33 -45.71
C HIS A 414 10.86 -8.47 -46.56
N THR A 415 9.76 -7.84 -46.16
CA THR A 415 8.50 -7.89 -46.93
C THR A 415 8.63 -7.28 -48.32
N VAL A 416 9.40 -6.19 -48.47
CA VAL A 416 9.69 -5.59 -49.79
C VAL A 416 10.54 -6.54 -50.64
N ASP A 417 11.55 -7.17 -50.05
CA ASP A 417 12.40 -8.12 -50.79
C ASP A 417 11.64 -9.38 -51.22
N ASP A 418 10.75 -9.89 -50.37
CA ASP A 418 9.86 -11.02 -50.68
C ASP A 418 8.88 -10.64 -51.80
N ALA A 419 8.30 -9.43 -51.73
CA ALA A 419 7.42 -8.92 -52.78
C ALA A 419 8.16 -8.78 -54.12
N ILE A 420 9.42 -8.34 -54.13
CA ILE A 420 10.25 -8.29 -55.34
C ILE A 420 10.57 -9.71 -55.85
N GLU A 421 10.71 -10.70 -54.96
CA GLU A 421 10.94 -12.09 -55.37
C GLU A 421 9.72 -12.69 -56.07
N GLN A 422 8.52 -12.40 -55.57
CA GLN A 422 7.27 -12.96 -56.05
C GLN A 422 6.72 -12.20 -57.27
N GLU A 423 6.71 -10.87 -57.23
CA GLU A 423 6.10 -9.99 -58.22
C GLU A 423 7.15 -9.25 -59.08
N GLY A 424 8.45 -9.45 -58.85
CA GLY A 424 9.50 -8.71 -59.56
C GLY A 424 9.61 -7.23 -59.16
N TRP A 425 10.40 -6.46 -59.91
CA TRP A 425 10.66 -5.03 -59.62
C TRP A 425 9.44 -4.10 -59.77
N HIS A 426 8.28 -4.63 -60.15
CA HIS A 426 7.02 -3.91 -60.24
C HIS A 426 6.07 -4.20 -59.06
N ALA A 427 6.57 -4.88 -58.02
CA ALA A 427 5.81 -5.19 -56.81
C ALA A 427 5.07 -3.97 -56.24
N GLN A 428 3.79 -4.14 -55.91
CA GLN A 428 2.93 -3.03 -55.49
C GLN A 428 3.47 -2.31 -54.25
N LEU A 429 4.00 -3.07 -53.29
CA LEU A 429 4.59 -2.54 -52.06
C LEU A 429 5.85 -1.70 -52.32
N LEU A 430 6.71 -2.12 -53.26
CA LEU A 430 7.90 -1.35 -53.66
C LEU A 430 7.51 -0.03 -54.33
N MET A 431 6.53 -0.06 -55.23
CA MET A 431 6.02 1.13 -55.90
C MET A 431 5.39 2.12 -54.92
N ARG A 432 4.67 1.61 -53.92
CA ARG A 432 4.13 2.43 -52.83
C ARG A 432 5.24 3.05 -51.98
N CYS A 433 6.25 2.29 -51.56
CA CYS A 433 7.39 2.84 -50.82
C CYS A 433 8.06 3.98 -51.59
N ARG A 434 8.16 3.87 -52.92
CA ARG A 434 8.72 4.92 -53.79
C ARG A 434 7.80 6.14 -53.88
N LYS A 435 6.49 5.94 -54.06
CA LYS A 435 5.49 7.01 -54.11
C LYS A 435 5.46 7.83 -52.82
N GLU A 436 5.54 7.16 -51.68
CA GLU A 436 5.52 7.76 -50.35
C GLU A 436 6.86 8.44 -49.96
N GLY A 437 7.88 8.33 -50.83
CA GLY A 437 9.17 9.00 -50.66
C GLY A 437 10.10 8.34 -49.66
N LEU A 438 9.96 7.03 -49.41
CA LEU A 438 10.90 6.29 -48.57
C LEU A 438 12.21 6.07 -49.33
N ASN A 439 13.33 6.06 -48.60
CA ASN A 439 14.63 5.77 -49.19
C ASN A 439 14.78 4.28 -49.56
N ILE A 440 14.54 3.97 -50.83
CA ILE A 440 14.62 2.61 -51.38
C ILE A 440 15.98 1.95 -51.13
N GLN A 441 17.08 2.71 -51.14
CA GLN A 441 18.41 2.14 -50.88
C GLN A 441 18.56 1.58 -49.45
N LYS A 442 17.81 2.11 -48.48
CA LYS A 442 17.78 1.57 -47.10
C LYS A 442 16.85 0.36 -46.98
N LEU A 443 15.82 0.30 -47.82
CA LEU A 443 14.78 -0.74 -47.81
C LEU A 443 15.14 -1.99 -48.60
N LEU A 444 16.24 -2.01 -49.35
CA LEU A 444 16.68 -3.18 -50.12
C LEU A 444 17.82 -3.94 -49.41
N THR A 445 17.82 -5.27 -49.47
CA THR A 445 19.00 -6.07 -49.08
C THR A 445 20.21 -5.79 -49.98
N VAL A 446 21.39 -6.24 -49.54
CA VAL A 446 22.63 -6.17 -50.35
C VAL A 446 22.41 -6.86 -51.70
N LYS A 447 21.85 -8.07 -51.71
CA LYS A 447 21.50 -8.85 -52.91
C LYS A 447 20.69 -8.03 -53.92
N ARG A 448 19.59 -7.40 -53.49
CA ARG A 448 18.72 -6.62 -54.38
C ARG A 448 19.38 -5.33 -54.87
N ARG A 449 20.21 -4.68 -54.05
CA ARG A 449 20.99 -3.50 -54.47
C ARG A 449 21.99 -3.84 -55.58
N ASP A 450 22.65 -4.98 -55.50
CA ASP A 450 23.61 -5.40 -56.52
C ASP A 450 22.92 -5.82 -57.82
N GLN A 451 21.76 -6.49 -57.73
CA GLN A 451 20.91 -6.75 -58.90
C GLN A 451 20.48 -5.46 -59.59
N LEU A 452 20.07 -4.43 -58.81
CA LEU A 452 19.66 -3.14 -59.37
C LEU A 452 20.82 -2.40 -60.05
N LYS A 453 22.06 -2.52 -59.54
CA LYS A 453 23.27 -1.99 -60.19
C LYS A 453 23.59 -2.72 -61.49
N GLN A 454 23.49 -4.04 -61.51
CA GLN A 454 23.72 -4.85 -62.72
C GLN A 454 22.69 -4.52 -63.81
N MET A 455 21.41 -4.37 -63.45
CA MET A 455 20.36 -3.95 -64.39
C MET A 455 20.57 -2.54 -64.94
N ALA A 456 21.15 -1.63 -64.15
CA ALA A 456 21.50 -0.29 -64.61
C ALA A 456 22.71 -0.30 -65.57
N GLN A 457 23.66 -1.20 -65.37
CA GLN A 457 24.83 -1.38 -66.25
C GLN A 457 24.48 -2.07 -67.58
N GLN A 458 23.43 -2.90 -67.63
CA GLN A 458 22.96 -3.57 -68.86
C GLN A 458 22.05 -2.68 -69.73
N ARG A 459 21.66 -1.51 -69.25
CA ARG A 459 20.82 -0.53 -69.97
C ARG A 459 21.63 0.59 -70.65
N HIS A 460 22.94 0.62 -70.42
CA HIS A 460 23.92 1.41 -71.15
C HIS A 460 24.70 0.48 -72.08
#